data_AF-A0A286XTH8-F1
#
_entry.id   AF-A0A286XTH8-F1
#
_cell.length_a   1.000
_cell.length_b   1.000
_cell.length_c   1.000
_cell.angle_alpha   90.00
_cell.angle_beta   90.00
_cell.angle_gamma   90.00
#
_symmetry.space_group_name_H-M   'P 1'
#
loop_
_entity.id
_entity.type
_entity.pdbx_description
1 polymer ?
#
loop_
_entity_poly.entity_id
_entity_poly.type
_entity_poly.pdbx_seq_one_letter_code
_entity_poly.pdbx_strand_id
1 'polypeptide(L)'
;IMEEEDLVEYFRLQYGERLLQLLQKLPPVDDQSESPSIRLLEKKKEATIIHQAMEEKKETFKNRMETLKLRWEELSVKEEQLKAHIQKFEQFIQENDQKRIRALKKANKERELKRYHLRDLTKAKQDMVALRLEHQRLSAKLQDYAVFNKYLEKVVENSEESRWAHIQNTAAKKTLLLGTIKMATLNLYQTVSKQLKEASQVSLEDTHKQLDMIQQFIQDLSDIWAEVKKKDQSQGRA
;
A
#
# COMPACT_ATOMS: atom_id res chain seq x y z
N ILE A 1 -148.16 -7.30 -12.78
CA ILE A 1 -146.84 -6.64 -12.76
C ILE A 1 -146.21 -7.05 -11.43
N MET A 2 -145.27 -7.99 -11.45
CA MET A 2 -144.31 -8.18 -10.34
C MET A 2 -143.08 -7.34 -10.72
N GLU A 3 -142.53 -6.60 -9.76
CA GLU A 3 -141.41 -5.69 -10.00
C GLU A 3 -140.08 -6.47 -10.17
N GLU A 4 -139.15 -5.90 -10.94
CA GLU A 4 -137.85 -6.50 -11.29
C GLU A 4 -137.00 -6.89 -10.06
N GLU A 5 -137.24 -6.22 -8.93
CA GLU A 5 -136.57 -6.42 -7.65
C GLU A 5 -136.98 -7.76 -6.97
N ASP A 6 -138.25 -8.17 -7.11
CA ASP A 6 -138.76 -9.43 -6.54
C ASP A 6 -138.19 -10.67 -7.25
N LEU A 7 -137.87 -10.56 -8.55
CA LEU A 7 -137.23 -11.65 -9.30
C LEU A 7 -135.78 -11.87 -8.84
N VAL A 8 -135.06 -10.79 -8.55
CA VAL A 8 -133.66 -10.84 -8.07
C VAL A 8 -133.62 -11.42 -6.66
N GLU A 9 -134.56 -11.04 -5.79
CA GLU A 9 -134.72 -11.60 -4.44
C GLU A 9 -135.07 -13.10 -4.52
N TYR A 10 -135.98 -13.49 -5.42
CA TYR A 10 -136.37 -14.89 -5.65
C TYR A 10 -135.20 -15.76 -6.13
N PHE A 11 -134.41 -15.27 -7.10
CA PHE A 11 -133.22 -16.00 -7.54
C PHE A 11 -132.14 -16.02 -6.45
N ARG A 12 -131.91 -14.95 -5.68
CA ARG A 12 -130.96 -14.99 -4.55
C ARG A 12 -131.37 -15.98 -3.48
N LEU A 13 -132.65 -16.02 -3.11
CA LEU A 13 -133.16 -16.98 -2.12
C LEU A 13 -133.09 -18.41 -2.66
N GLN A 14 -133.53 -18.65 -3.90
CA GLN A 14 -133.50 -20.00 -4.49
C GLN A 14 -132.08 -20.50 -4.76
N TYR A 15 -131.17 -19.64 -5.22
CA TYR A 15 -129.76 -20.00 -5.33
C TYR A 15 -129.14 -20.19 -3.94
N GLY A 16 -129.46 -19.34 -2.95
CA GLY A 16 -128.97 -19.46 -1.57
C GLY A 16 -129.42 -20.75 -0.88
N GLU A 17 -130.72 -21.06 -0.92
CA GLU A 17 -131.29 -22.30 -0.38
C GLU A 17 -130.77 -23.54 -1.10
N ARG A 18 -130.64 -23.49 -2.43
CA ARG A 18 -130.11 -24.61 -3.20
C ARG A 18 -128.61 -24.80 -2.98
N LEU A 19 -127.84 -23.73 -2.81
CA LEU A 19 -126.42 -23.80 -2.46
C LEU A 19 -126.25 -24.39 -1.05
N LEU A 20 -127.08 -23.97 -0.09
CA LEU A 20 -127.09 -24.52 1.27
C LEU A 20 -127.47 -26.00 1.30
N GLN A 21 -128.48 -26.44 0.52
CA GLN A 21 -128.83 -27.85 0.38
C GLN A 21 -127.73 -28.68 -0.29
N LEU A 22 -127.00 -28.11 -1.25
CA LEU A 22 -125.87 -28.77 -1.90
C LEU A 22 -124.65 -28.88 -0.96
N LEU A 23 -124.40 -27.86 -0.14
CA LEU A 23 -123.35 -27.88 0.89
C LEU A 23 -123.65 -28.87 2.02
N GLN A 24 -124.93 -29.07 2.37
CA GLN A 24 -125.37 -30.02 3.39
C GLN A 24 -125.27 -31.49 2.95
N LYS A 25 -125.13 -31.76 1.64
CA LYS A 25 -124.95 -33.12 1.07
C LYS A 25 -123.49 -33.54 0.88
N LEU A 26 -122.52 -32.68 1.20
CA LEU A 26 -121.11 -33.07 1.22
C LEU A 26 -120.79 -33.80 2.54
N PRO A 27 -120.02 -34.90 2.51
CA PRO A 27 -119.60 -35.59 3.74
C PRO A 27 -118.77 -34.66 4.63
N PRO A 28 -118.70 -34.89 5.96
CA PRO A 28 -117.77 -34.16 6.82
C PRO A 28 -116.36 -34.51 6.34
N VAL A 29 -115.69 -33.55 5.72
CA VAL A 29 -114.29 -33.66 5.35
C VAL A 29 -113.51 -33.57 6.65
N ASP A 30 -112.92 -34.68 7.09
CA ASP A 30 -111.84 -34.65 8.08
C ASP A 30 -110.81 -33.61 7.63
N ASP A 31 -110.43 -32.73 8.54
CA ASP A 31 -109.49 -31.60 8.38
C ASP A 31 -108.08 -32.02 7.89
N GLN A 32 -107.88 -33.29 7.53
CA GLN A 32 -106.65 -33.88 7.02
C GLN A 32 -106.70 -34.30 5.54
N SER A 33 -107.84 -34.17 4.85
CA SER A 33 -107.90 -34.48 3.40
C SER A 33 -108.17 -33.24 2.56
N GLU A 34 -107.13 -32.41 2.46
CA GLU A 34 -107.01 -31.40 1.41
C GLU A 34 -107.26 -32.00 0.01
N SER A 35 -108.03 -31.28 -0.81
CA SER A 35 -108.23 -31.58 -2.23
C SER A 35 -106.87 -31.81 -2.92
N PRO A 36 -106.75 -32.77 -3.86
CA PRO A 36 -105.50 -33.03 -4.59
C PRO A 36 -104.85 -31.78 -5.20
N SER A 37 -105.66 -30.79 -5.57
CA SER A 37 -105.20 -29.50 -6.09
C SER A 37 -104.53 -28.61 -5.03
N ILE A 38 -104.98 -28.65 -3.77
CA ILE A 38 -104.38 -27.89 -2.65
C ILE A 38 -103.04 -28.52 -2.28
N ARG A 39 -102.98 -29.86 -2.10
CA ARG A 39 -101.71 -30.58 -1.86
C ARG A 39 -100.65 -30.34 -2.92
N LEU A 40 -101.05 -30.26 -4.20
CA LEU A 40 -100.14 -29.92 -5.28
C LEU A 40 -99.58 -28.49 -5.16
N LEU A 41 -100.44 -27.53 -4.79
CA LEU A 41 -100.05 -26.14 -4.54
C LEU A 41 -99.10 -26.03 -3.34
N GLU A 42 -99.36 -26.76 -2.26
CA GLU A 42 -98.48 -26.82 -1.09
C GLU A 42 -97.12 -27.44 -1.43
N LYS A 43 -97.09 -28.60 -2.12
CA LYS A 43 -95.84 -29.22 -2.57
C LYS A 43 -95.06 -28.31 -3.51
N LYS A 44 -95.75 -27.54 -4.35
CA LYS A 44 -95.12 -26.53 -5.22
C LYS A 44 -94.51 -25.38 -4.40
N LYS A 45 -95.21 -24.90 -3.37
CA LYS A 45 -94.70 -23.88 -2.43
C LYS A 45 -93.50 -24.40 -1.64
N GLU A 46 -93.58 -25.61 -1.09
CA GLU A 46 -92.47 -26.30 -0.41
C GLU A 46 -91.26 -26.44 -1.34
N ALA A 47 -91.47 -26.90 -2.57
CA ALA A 47 -90.39 -27.04 -3.56
C ALA A 47 -89.73 -25.69 -3.87
N THR A 48 -90.50 -24.60 -3.96
CA THR A 48 -89.91 -23.25 -4.15
C THR A 48 -89.12 -22.78 -2.93
N ILE A 49 -89.60 -23.05 -1.71
CA ILE A 49 -88.89 -22.70 -0.47
C ILE A 49 -87.60 -23.51 -0.35
N ILE A 50 -87.65 -24.82 -0.62
CA ILE A 50 -86.47 -25.71 -0.60
C ILE A 50 -85.48 -25.28 -1.68
N HIS A 51 -85.95 -24.94 -2.89
CA HIS A 51 -85.09 -24.45 -3.96
C HIS A 51 -84.38 -23.16 -3.56
N GLN A 52 -85.11 -22.20 -2.99
CA GLN A 52 -84.54 -20.94 -2.52
C GLN A 52 -83.50 -21.17 -1.42
N ALA A 53 -83.80 -22.00 -0.42
CA ALA A 53 -82.86 -22.36 0.63
C ALA A 53 -81.61 -23.09 0.07
N MET A 54 -81.77 -23.94 -0.94
CA MET A 54 -80.65 -24.59 -1.63
C MET A 54 -79.78 -23.60 -2.38
N GLU A 55 -80.35 -22.63 -3.08
CA GLU A 55 -79.59 -21.57 -3.76
C GLU A 55 -78.83 -20.69 -2.77
N GLU A 56 -79.43 -20.32 -1.64
CA GLU A 56 -78.73 -19.62 -0.55
C GLU A 56 -77.55 -20.45 0.00
N LYS A 57 -77.71 -21.77 0.14
CA LYS A 57 -76.62 -22.66 0.56
C LYS A 57 -75.52 -22.77 -0.49
N LYS A 58 -75.85 -22.83 -1.78
CA LYS A 58 -74.87 -22.81 -2.87
C LYS A 58 -74.08 -21.50 -2.87
N GLU A 59 -74.77 -20.36 -2.74
CA GLU A 59 -74.13 -19.05 -2.75
C GLU A 59 -73.22 -18.87 -1.53
N THR A 60 -73.67 -19.26 -0.33
CA THR A 60 -72.81 -19.22 0.87
C THR A 60 -71.61 -20.14 0.78
N PHE A 61 -71.75 -21.33 0.17
CA PHE A 61 -70.63 -22.23 -0.08
C PHE A 61 -69.64 -21.63 -1.09
N LYS A 62 -70.14 -21.06 -2.19
CA LYS A 62 -69.33 -20.36 -3.19
C LYS A 62 -68.52 -19.23 -2.57
N ASN A 63 -69.16 -18.36 -1.79
CA ASN A 63 -68.50 -17.26 -1.09
C ASN A 63 -67.42 -17.75 -0.11
N ARG A 64 -67.67 -18.85 0.61
CA ARG A 64 -66.66 -19.49 1.47
C ARG A 64 -65.49 -20.04 0.66
N MET A 65 -65.77 -20.67 -0.48
CA MET A 65 -64.74 -21.21 -1.36
C MET A 65 -63.85 -20.09 -1.92
N GLU A 66 -64.45 -18.98 -2.35
CA GLU A 66 -63.72 -17.80 -2.80
C GLU A 66 -62.84 -17.20 -1.70
N THR A 67 -63.36 -17.09 -0.47
CA THR A 67 -62.60 -16.61 0.69
C THR A 67 -61.41 -17.51 1.01
N LEU A 68 -61.62 -18.84 0.97
CA LEU A 68 -60.54 -19.81 1.19
C LEU A 68 -59.49 -19.72 0.09
N LYS A 69 -59.91 -19.56 -1.18
CA LYS A 69 -58.99 -19.40 -2.30
C LYS A 69 -58.10 -18.17 -2.13
N LEU A 70 -58.68 -17.01 -1.83
CA LEU A 70 -57.93 -15.78 -1.55
C LEU A 70 -56.93 -15.97 -0.40
N ARG A 71 -57.36 -16.61 0.68
CA ARG A 71 -56.49 -16.89 1.83
C ARG A 71 -55.34 -17.85 1.48
N TRP A 72 -55.59 -18.81 0.59
CA TRP A 72 -54.56 -19.73 0.10
C TRP A 72 -53.53 -18.99 -0.76
N GLU A 73 -53.97 -18.09 -1.64
CA GLU A 73 -53.10 -17.23 -2.44
C GLU A 73 -52.25 -16.30 -1.53
N GLU A 74 -52.84 -15.67 -0.52
CA GLU A 74 -52.11 -14.85 0.46
C GLU A 74 -51.03 -15.64 1.22
N LEU A 75 -51.35 -16.87 1.64
CA LEU A 75 -50.40 -17.74 2.32
C LEU A 75 -49.26 -18.15 1.39
N SER A 76 -49.56 -18.45 0.12
CA SER A 76 -48.55 -18.78 -0.88
C SER A 76 -47.59 -17.60 -1.11
N VAL A 77 -48.10 -16.37 -1.14
CA VAL A 77 -47.26 -15.17 -1.27
C VAL A 77 -46.38 -14.97 -0.02
N LYS A 78 -46.93 -15.17 1.19
CA LYS A 78 -46.17 -15.06 2.44
C LYS A 78 -45.07 -16.12 2.56
N GLU A 79 -45.35 -17.35 2.11
CA GLU A 79 -44.37 -18.43 2.06
C GLU A 79 -43.19 -18.05 1.15
N GLU A 80 -43.47 -17.52 -0.04
CA GLU A 80 -42.43 -17.12 -0.99
C GLU A 80 -41.59 -15.96 -0.46
N GLN A 81 -42.22 -14.99 0.21
CA GLN A 81 -41.51 -13.91 0.91
C GLN A 81 -40.56 -14.45 2.00
N LEU A 82 -41.01 -15.41 2.81
CA LEU A 82 -40.18 -16.03 3.84
C LEU A 82 -38.99 -16.77 3.23
N LYS A 83 -39.20 -17.54 2.16
CA LYS A 83 -38.11 -18.21 1.42
C LYS A 83 -37.08 -17.20 0.91
N ALA A 84 -37.54 -16.11 0.29
CA ALA A 84 -36.66 -15.05 -0.18
C ALA A 84 -35.87 -14.38 0.96
N HIS A 85 -36.48 -14.19 2.13
CA HIS A 85 -35.81 -13.65 3.30
C HIS A 85 -34.74 -14.61 3.86
N ILE A 86 -35.05 -15.90 3.94
CA ILE A 86 -34.10 -16.94 4.38
C ILE A 86 -32.89 -16.97 3.46
N GLN A 87 -33.10 -16.96 2.14
CA GLN A 87 -32.01 -16.97 1.17
C GLN A 87 -31.10 -15.73 1.32
N LYS A 88 -31.69 -14.54 1.48
CA LYS A 88 -30.92 -13.30 1.74
C LYS A 88 -30.14 -13.37 3.06
N PHE A 89 -30.74 -13.94 4.11
CA PHE A 89 -30.10 -14.08 5.41
C PHE A 89 -28.92 -15.06 5.33
N GLU A 90 -29.08 -16.19 4.65
CA GLU A 90 -28.02 -17.16 4.44
C GLU A 90 -26.85 -16.54 3.65
N GLN A 91 -27.13 -15.80 2.58
CA GLN A 91 -26.11 -15.05 1.86
C GLN A 91 -25.39 -14.04 2.77
N PHE A 92 -26.12 -13.30 3.60
CA PHE A 92 -25.53 -12.36 4.55
C PHE A 92 -24.60 -13.04 5.55
N ILE A 93 -24.98 -14.18 6.11
CA ILE A 93 -24.15 -14.97 7.03
C ILE A 93 -22.88 -15.44 6.32
N GLN A 94 -22.98 -15.98 5.10
CA GLN A 94 -21.83 -16.42 4.31
C GLN A 94 -20.87 -15.27 4.01
N GLU A 95 -21.37 -14.11 3.58
CA GLU A 95 -20.55 -12.93 3.31
C GLU A 95 -19.87 -12.40 4.58
N ASN A 96 -20.57 -12.39 5.71
CA ASN A 96 -20.00 -11.99 6.99
C ASN A 96 -18.90 -12.95 7.45
N ASP A 97 -19.14 -14.26 7.32
CA ASP A 97 -18.16 -15.30 7.64
C ASP A 97 -16.90 -15.16 6.77
N GLN A 98 -17.05 -14.90 5.47
CA GLN A 98 -15.94 -14.59 4.58
C GLN A 98 -15.16 -13.34 5.00
N LYS A 99 -15.84 -12.26 5.42
CA LYS A 99 -15.18 -11.06 5.96
C LYS A 99 -14.38 -11.38 7.22
N ARG A 100 -14.95 -12.18 8.15
CA ARG A 100 -14.26 -12.64 9.36
C ARG A 100 -13.02 -13.46 9.03
N ILE A 101 -13.13 -14.43 8.13
CA ILE A 101 -12.01 -15.28 7.69
C ILE A 101 -10.89 -14.43 7.07
N ARG A 102 -11.22 -13.48 6.19
CA ARG A 102 -10.23 -12.59 5.58
C ARG A 102 -9.52 -11.73 6.62
N ALA A 103 -10.26 -11.16 7.57
CA ALA A 103 -9.69 -10.36 8.66
C ALA A 103 -8.75 -11.21 9.54
N LEU A 104 -9.16 -12.41 9.92
CA LEU A 104 -8.35 -13.35 10.70
C LEU A 104 -7.08 -13.76 9.95
N LYS A 105 -7.19 -14.09 8.66
CA LYS A 105 -6.04 -14.46 7.83
C LYS A 105 -5.03 -13.31 7.72
N LYS A 106 -5.52 -12.08 7.54
CA LYS A 106 -4.67 -10.88 7.50
C LYS A 106 -3.96 -10.65 8.84
N ALA A 107 -4.71 -10.72 9.95
CA ALA A 107 -4.15 -10.58 11.29
C ALA A 107 -3.12 -11.66 11.63
N ASN A 108 -3.36 -12.92 11.23
CA ASN A 108 -2.39 -13.99 11.47
C ASN A 108 -1.12 -13.81 10.64
N LYS A 109 -1.24 -13.44 9.36
CA LYS A 109 -0.09 -13.15 8.50
C LYS A 109 0.77 -12.02 9.07
N GLU A 110 0.15 -10.97 9.60
CA GLU A 110 0.85 -9.85 10.24
C GLU A 110 1.54 -10.29 11.55
N ARG A 111 0.90 -11.11 12.37
CA ARG A 111 1.51 -11.70 13.57
C ARG A 111 2.70 -12.60 13.25
N GLU A 112 2.60 -13.42 12.21
CA GLU A 112 3.70 -14.28 11.73
C GLU A 112 4.88 -13.45 11.25
N LEU A 113 4.62 -12.43 10.44
CA LEU A 113 5.66 -11.52 9.94
C LEU A 113 6.35 -10.77 11.09
N LYS A 114 5.58 -10.30 12.08
CA LYS A 114 6.15 -9.68 13.29
C LYS A 114 7.03 -10.65 14.07
N ARG A 115 6.60 -11.91 14.25
CA ARG A 115 7.41 -12.95 14.92
C ARG A 115 8.70 -13.23 14.15
N TYR A 116 8.63 -13.31 12.84
CA TYR A 116 9.78 -13.50 11.97
C TYR A 116 10.80 -12.36 12.15
N HIS A 117 10.38 -11.10 11.96
CA HIS A 117 11.28 -9.96 12.12
C HIS A 117 11.83 -9.80 13.54
N LEU A 118 11.06 -10.16 14.58
CA LEU A 118 11.55 -10.11 15.95
C LEU A 118 12.68 -11.14 16.20
N ARG A 119 12.58 -12.32 15.60
CA ARG A 119 13.65 -13.34 15.65
C ARG A 119 14.90 -12.85 14.92
N ASP A 120 14.75 -12.32 13.71
CA ASP A 120 15.85 -11.78 12.92
C ASP A 120 16.55 -10.61 13.63
N LEU A 121 15.77 -9.69 14.22
CA LEU A 121 16.30 -8.59 15.01
C LEU A 121 17.10 -9.08 16.23
N THR A 122 16.60 -10.13 16.90
CA THR A 122 17.29 -10.71 18.06
C THR A 122 18.62 -11.34 17.64
N LYS A 123 18.63 -12.10 16.53
CA LYS A 123 19.84 -12.70 15.97
C LYS A 123 20.86 -11.64 15.56
N ALA A 124 20.43 -10.63 14.80
CA ALA A 124 21.31 -9.53 14.38
C ALA A 124 21.91 -8.78 15.58
N LYS A 125 21.14 -8.57 16.66
CA LYS A 125 21.65 -7.97 17.90
C LYS A 125 22.70 -8.84 18.58
N GLN A 126 22.49 -10.15 18.65
CA GLN A 126 23.48 -11.09 19.19
C GLN A 126 24.77 -11.09 18.36
N ASP A 127 24.64 -11.12 17.03
CA ASP A 127 25.78 -11.07 16.10
C ASP A 127 26.56 -9.76 16.27
N MET A 128 25.89 -8.61 16.37
CA MET A 128 26.56 -7.33 16.63
C MET A 128 27.36 -7.33 17.93
N VAL A 129 26.84 -7.93 19.00
CA VAL A 129 27.57 -8.02 20.28
C VAL A 129 28.79 -8.93 20.13
N ALA A 130 28.63 -10.09 19.48
CA ALA A 130 29.73 -11.02 19.24
C ALA A 130 30.85 -10.38 18.40
N LEU A 131 30.51 -9.69 17.30
CA LEU A 131 31.48 -8.99 16.46
C LEU A 131 32.18 -7.86 17.22
N ARG A 132 31.47 -7.12 18.08
CA ARG A 132 32.09 -6.07 18.92
C ARG A 132 33.10 -6.66 19.89
N LEU A 133 32.78 -7.79 20.50
CA LEU A 133 33.68 -8.47 21.43
C LEU A 133 34.93 -8.98 20.70
N GLU A 134 34.78 -9.60 19.52
CA GLU A 134 35.92 -10.03 18.70
C GLU A 134 36.78 -8.85 18.24
N HIS A 135 36.16 -7.74 17.82
CA HIS A 135 36.89 -6.53 17.47
C HIS A 135 37.70 -6.00 18.66
N GLN A 136 37.11 -5.94 19.86
CA GLN A 136 37.81 -5.52 21.08
C GLN A 136 38.99 -6.46 21.39
N ARG A 137 38.80 -7.77 21.28
CA ARG A 137 39.84 -8.78 21.50
C ARG A 137 41.01 -8.62 20.51
N LEU A 138 40.71 -8.45 19.23
CA LEU A 138 41.73 -8.24 18.19
C LEU A 138 42.45 -6.90 18.35
N SER A 139 41.73 -5.84 18.71
CA SER A 139 42.30 -4.52 18.96
C SER A 139 43.27 -4.56 20.14
N ALA A 140 42.90 -5.20 21.25
CA ALA A 140 43.79 -5.40 22.39
C ALA A 140 45.06 -6.16 21.99
N LYS A 141 44.91 -7.25 21.23
CA LYS A 141 46.06 -8.02 20.72
C LYS A 141 46.96 -7.20 19.79
N LEU A 142 46.39 -6.33 18.96
CA LEU A 142 47.15 -5.42 18.11
C LEU A 142 47.94 -4.39 18.94
N GLN A 143 47.34 -3.88 20.01
CA GLN A 143 48.00 -2.97 20.94
C GLN A 143 49.17 -3.66 21.67
N ASP A 144 48.99 -4.91 22.10
CA ASP A 144 50.08 -5.71 22.68
C ASP A 144 51.24 -5.87 21.69
N TYR A 145 50.94 -6.01 20.39
CA TYR A 145 51.95 -6.12 19.35
C TYR A 145 52.63 -4.80 18.97
N ALA A 146 52.10 -3.65 19.37
CA ALA A 146 52.65 -2.35 19.03
C ALA A 146 54.09 -2.16 19.53
N VAL A 147 54.43 -2.76 20.68
CA VAL A 147 55.79 -2.71 21.24
C VAL A 147 56.79 -3.41 20.32
N PHE A 148 56.44 -4.58 19.78
CA PHE A 148 57.30 -5.30 18.86
C PHE A 148 57.44 -4.56 17.53
N ASN A 149 56.36 -3.98 17.02
CA ASN A 149 56.41 -3.19 15.80
C ASN A 149 57.39 -2.01 15.96
N LYS A 150 57.25 -1.23 17.05
CA LYS A 150 58.16 -0.13 17.37
C LYS A 150 59.61 -0.57 17.54
N TYR A 151 59.83 -1.74 18.17
CA TYR A 151 61.17 -2.30 18.30
C TYR A 151 61.77 -2.64 16.92
N LEU A 152 61.00 -3.31 16.06
CA LEU A 152 61.45 -3.67 14.71
C LEU A 152 61.74 -2.43 13.85
N GLU A 153 60.89 -1.41 13.91
CA GLU A 153 61.16 -0.10 13.29
C GLU A 153 62.51 0.43 13.76
N LYS A 154 62.78 0.38 15.07
CA LYS A 154 64.04 0.89 15.61
C LYS A 154 65.26 0.08 15.19
N VAL A 155 65.13 -1.24 15.08
CA VAL A 155 66.20 -2.12 14.58
C VAL A 155 66.50 -1.80 13.11
N VAL A 156 65.47 -1.63 12.29
CA VAL A 156 65.62 -1.27 10.87
C VAL A 156 66.24 0.11 10.70
N GLU A 157 65.81 1.11 11.47
CA GLU A 157 66.40 2.45 11.44
C GLU A 157 67.91 2.42 11.74
N ASN A 158 68.31 1.60 12.71
CA ASN A 158 69.70 1.47 13.15
C ASN A 158 70.51 0.46 12.31
N SER A 159 69.91 -0.16 11.30
CA SER A 159 70.58 -1.18 10.51
C SER A 159 71.68 -0.56 9.64
N GLU A 160 72.67 -1.39 9.27
CA GLU A 160 73.74 -0.92 8.40
C GLU A 160 73.20 -0.51 7.03
N GLU A 161 72.15 -1.18 6.53
CA GLU A 161 71.48 -0.85 5.28
C GLU A 161 70.85 0.55 5.33
N SER A 162 70.15 0.89 6.41
CA SER A 162 69.58 2.24 6.62
C SER A 162 70.69 3.30 6.64
N ARG A 163 71.78 3.03 7.36
CA ARG A 163 72.95 3.92 7.42
C ARG A 163 73.63 4.08 6.05
N TRP A 164 73.80 2.98 5.31
CA TRP A 164 74.37 2.99 3.97
C TRP A 164 73.50 3.77 2.99
N ALA A 165 72.18 3.57 3.02
CA ALA A 165 71.23 4.35 2.22
C ALA A 165 71.32 5.86 2.52
N HIS A 166 71.44 6.25 3.79
CA HIS A 166 71.64 7.65 4.18
C HIS A 166 72.96 8.22 3.64
N ILE A 167 74.07 7.48 3.75
CA ILE A 167 75.38 7.89 3.25
C ILE A 167 75.34 8.05 1.72
N GLN A 168 74.77 7.08 1.01
CA GLN A 168 74.64 7.14 -0.45
C GLN A 168 73.77 8.33 -0.90
N ASN A 169 72.62 8.55 -0.27
CA ASN A 169 71.78 9.71 -0.56
C ASN A 169 72.51 11.03 -0.31
N THR A 170 73.28 11.12 0.77
CA THR A 170 74.09 12.30 1.08
C THR A 170 75.20 12.51 0.06
N ALA A 171 75.91 11.44 -0.32
CA ALA A 171 76.96 11.47 -1.33
C ALA A 171 76.39 11.89 -2.70
N ALA A 172 75.25 11.33 -3.12
CA ALA A 172 74.57 11.71 -4.35
C ALA A 172 74.21 13.21 -4.36
N LYS A 173 73.67 13.74 -3.25
CA LYS A 173 73.40 15.18 -3.11
C LYS A 173 74.67 16.04 -3.21
N LYS A 174 75.75 15.64 -2.55
CA LYS A 174 77.04 16.36 -2.63
C LYS A 174 77.66 16.32 -4.03
N THR A 175 77.62 15.17 -4.70
CA THR A 175 78.10 15.01 -6.08
C THR A 175 77.29 15.88 -7.04
N LEU A 176 75.96 15.92 -6.88
CA LEU A 176 75.11 16.80 -7.68
C LEU A 176 75.48 18.27 -7.47
N LEU A 177 75.59 18.72 -6.21
CA LEU A 177 75.96 20.09 -5.89
C LEU A 177 77.33 20.46 -6.46
N LEU A 178 78.33 19.58 -6.31
CA LEU A 178 79.66 19.79 -6.87
C LEU A 178 79.59 19.92 -8.40
N GLY A 179 78.83 19.06 -9.08
CA GLY A 179 78.61 19.15 -10.52
C GLY A 179 77.95 20.47 -10.93
N THR A 180 76.94 20.94 -10.17
CA THR A 180 76.31 22.24 -10.40
C THR A 180 77.29 23.40 -10.25
N ILE A 181 78.11 23.40 -9.19
CA ILE A 181 79.15 24.41 -8.97
C ILE A 181 80.16 24.40 -10.12
N LYS A 182 80.69 23.22 -10.46
CA LYS A 182 81.62 23.06 -11.58
C LYS A 182 81.06 23.64 -12.89
N MET A 183 79.80 23.33 -13.21
CA MET A 183 79.14 23.84 -14.41
C MET A 183 78.94 25.35 -14.37
N ALA A 184 78.49 25.91 -13.24
CA ALA A 184 78.32 27.35 -13.10
C ALA A 184 79.65 28.10 -13.23
N THR A 185 80.70 27.60 -12.56
CA THR A 185 82.07 28.12 -12.68
C THR A 185 82.56 28.07 -14.12
N LEU A 186 82.43 26.94 -14.79
CA LEU A 186 82.87 26.80 -16.19
C LEU A 186 82.14 27.79 -17.11
N ASN A 187 80.82 27.93 -16.94
CA ASN A 187 80.03 28.88 -17.73
C ASN A 187 80.47 30.34 -17.52
N LEU A 188 80.75 30.72 -16.27
CA LEU A 188 81.27 32.05 -15.95
C LEU A 188 82.68 32.26 -16.52
N TYR A 189 83.57 31.28 -16.37
CA TYR A 189 84.93 31.32 -16.91
C TYR A 189 84.90 31.51 -18.43
N GLN A 190 84.12 30.70 -19.16
CA GLN A 190 83.98 30.83 -20.61
C GLN A 190 83.49 32.22 -21.03
N THR A 191 82.61 32.84 -20.23
CA THR A 191 82.15 34.21 -20.46
C THR A 191 83.29 35.22 -20.29
N VAL A 192 84.05 35.12 -19.21
CA VAL A 192 85.22 35.95 -18.92
C VAL A 192 86.30 35.80 -20.00
N SER A 193 86.68 34.57 -20.35
CA SER A 193 87.68 34.29 -21.39
C SER A 193 87.25 34.86 -22.76
N LYS A 194 85.95 34.78 -23.09
CA LYS A 194 85.41 35.38 -24.32
C LYS A 194 85.57 36.91 -24.34
N GLN A 195 85.39 37.58 -23.20
CA GLN A 195 85.55 39.04 -23.09
C GLN A 195 87.02 39.46 -23.17
N LEU A 196 87.92 38.71 -22.53
CA LEU A 196 89.38 38.96 -22.54
C LEU A 196 90.03 38.67 -23.90
N LYS A 197 89.35 37.98 -24.83
CA LYS A 197 89.90 37.46 -26.10
C LYS A 197 91.15 36.57 -25.91
N GLU A 198 91.34 36.04 -24.71
CA GLU A 198 92.46 35.15 -24.38
C GLU A 198 92.08 33.69 -24.67
N ALA A 199 92.93 33.01 -25.45
CA ALA A 199 92.84 31.57 -25.69
C ALA A 199 93.53 30.78 -24.56
N SER A 200 93.40 31.21 -23.31
CA SER A 200 93.97 30.52 -22.17
C SER A 200 93.30 29.16 -22.03
N GLN A 201 94.06 28.10 -22.34
CA GLN A 201 93.59 26.72 -22.37
C GLN A 201 93.57 26.16 -20.93
N VAL A 202 92.69 26.68 -20.09
CA VAL A 202 92.42 26.09 -18.77
C VAL A 202 91.60 24.81 -18.98
N SER A 203 92.02 23.73 -18.32
CA SER A 203 91.32 22.45 -18.39
C SER A 203 89.87 22.59 -17.91
N LEU A 204 88.95 21.89 -18.57
CA LEU A 204 87.53 21.86 -18.21
C LEU A 204 87.29 21.31 -16.79
N GLU A 205 88.21 20.48 -16.28
CA GLU A 205 88.13 19.88 -14.95
C GLU A 205 88.85 20.69 -13.86
N ASP A 206 89.61 21.72 -14.23
CA ASP A 206 90.38 22.53 -13.28
C ASP A 206 89.55 23.72 -12.76
N THR A 207 88.54 23.39 -11.95
CA THR A 207 87.60 24.37 -11.38
C THR A 207 88.28 25.44 -10.55
N HIS A 208 89.40 25.12 -9.89
CA HIS A 208 90.14 26.08 -9.07
C HIS A 208 90.77 27.17 -9.95
N LYS A 209 91.50 26.79 -11.01
CA LYS A 209 92.07 27.79 -11.93
C LYS A 209 91.00 28.58 -12.68
N GLN A 210 89.87 27.96 -13.01
CA GLN A 210 88.73 28.68 -13.60
C GLN A 210 88.21 29.76 -12.64
N LEU A 211 88.08 29.45 -11.34
CA LEU A 211 87.70 30.42 -10.31
C LEU A 211 88.75 31.52 -10.13
N ASP A 212 90.03 31.18 -10.10
CA ASP A 212 91.12 32.15 -9.97
C ASP A 212 91.09 33.18 -11.12
N MET A 213 90.88 32.72 -12.35
CA MET A 213 90.74 33.60 -13.53
C MET A 213 89.49 34.49 -13.46
N ILE A 214 88.35 33.94 -13.02
CA ILE A 214 87.13 34.72 -12.79
C ILE A 214 87.37 35.78 -11.71
N GLN A 215 88.02 35.41 -10.61
CA GLN A 215 88.33 36.29 -9.50
C GLN A 215 89.26 37.43 -9.93
N GLN A 216 90.35 37.10 -10.64
CA GLN A 216 91.29 38.11 -11.15
C GLN A 216 90.57 39.11 -12.07
N PHE A 217 89.74 38.61 -13.00
CA PHE A 217 88.97 39.47 -13.88
C PHE A 217 88.01 40.42 -13.14
N ILE A 218 87.30 39.91 -12.11
CA ILE A 218 86.43 40.75 -11.27
C ILE A 218 87.24 41.79 -10.50
N GLN A 219 88.43 41.42 -10.00
CA GLN A 219 89.33 42.33 -9.30
C GLN A 219 89.82 43.44 -10.23
N ASP A 220 90.27 43.08 -11.44
CA ASP A 220 90.72 44.04 -12.46
C ASP A 220 89.60 45.03 -12.83
N LEU A 221 88.37 44.54 -13.07
CA LEU A 221 87.22 45.41 -13.33
C LEU A 221 86.90 46.33 -12.15
N SER A 222 87.02 45.82 -10.92
CA SER A 222 86.78 46.60 -9.69
C SER A 222 87.83 47.70 -9.51
N ASP A 223 89.10 47.39 -9.79
CA ASP A 223 90.21 48.34 -9.74
C ASP A 223 90.06 49.43 -10.82
N ILE A 224 89.75 49.04 -12.06
CA ILE A 224 89.44 49.98 -13.15
C ILE A 224 88.28 50.89 -12.76
N TRP A 225 87.19 50.34 -12.22
CA TRP A 225 86.03 51.14 -11.81
C TRP A 225 86.37 52.09 -10.66
N ALA A 226 87.16 51.66 -9.68
CA ALA A 226 87.62 52.49 -8.58
C ALA A 226 88.50 53.65 -9.07
N GLU A 227 89.37 53.40 -10.07
CA GLU A 227 90.16 54.45 -10.73
C GLU A 227 89.29 55.45 -11.50
N VAL A 228 88.30 54.98 -12.28
CA VAL A 228 87.35 55.82 -13.00
C VAL A 228 86.56 56.71 -12.02
N LYS A 229 86.06 56.13 -10.92
CA LYS A 229 85.33 56.87 -9.88
C LYS A 229 86.21 57.94 -9.19
N LYS A 230 87.48 57.65 -8.93
CA LYS A 230 88.44 58.63 -8.40
C LYS A 230 88.63 59.80 -9.38
N LYS A 231 88.72 59.51 -10.68
CA LYS A 231 88.85 60.53 -11.74
C LYS A 231 87.60 61.41 -11.86
N ASP A 232 86.41 60.84 -11.81
CA ASP A 232 85.14 61.60 -11.83
C ASP A 232 84.99 62.53 -10.61
N GLN A 233 85.40 62.07 -9.42
CA GLN A 233 85.38 62.90 -8.20
C GLN A 233 86.40 64.05 -8.25
N SER A 234 87.52 63.89 -8.96
CA SER A 234 88.47 64.98 -9.20
C SER A 234 88.03 65.94 -10.30
N GLN A 235 87.20 65.53 -11.26
CA GLN A 235 86.65 66.40 -12.31
C GLN A 235 85.40 67.18 -11.88
N GLY A 236 84.61 66.70 -10.92
CA GLY A 236 83.47 67.45 -10.35
C GLY A 236 83.82 68.51 -9.29
N ARG A 237 85.11 68.71 -9.00
CA ARG A 237 85.64 69.72 -8.06
C ARG A 237 86.38 70.87 -8.76
N ALA A 238 86.25 70.97 -10.09
CA ALA A 238 86.72 72.09 -10.90
C ALA A 238 85.54 72.98 -11.32
#